data_AF-A0A935P139-F1
#
_entry.id   AF-A0A935P139-F1
#
_cell.length_a   1.000
_cell.length_b   1.000
_cell.length_c   1.000
_cell.angle_alpha   90.00
_cell.angle_beta   90.00
_cell.angle_gamma   90.00
#
_symmetry.space_group_name_H-M   'P 1'
#
loop_
_entity.id
_entity.type
_entity.pdbx_description
1 polymer ?
#
loop_
_entity_poly.entity_id
_entity_poly.type
_entity_poly.pdbx_seq_one_letter_code
_entity_poly.pdbx_strand_id
1 'polypeptide(L)'
;MSGERKAKIKESAPHRLVVEGIDDQWSIINLMTRHGWDWDARVPWYPYVSVAGSDKQVLAVIPTELKSRVRTGFVLDADLSAEDRWASVEQALTLAGYQPPPAPSPGGTILRSATRDDGCAGVWLMPDNQSKGKLEDFLAQLIPAGDPCWPWAQKATEDARVRHAAPFAEKDRIKAEIHTWLAWREAPGQPFGTAITARAFAHDGALALSFVAWMKALFQP
;
A
#
# COMPACT_ATOMS: atom_id res chain seq x y z
N MET A 1 6.95 -25.87 5.18
CA MET A 1 6.50 -25.71 3.78
C MET A 1 5.39 -24.68 3.74
N SER A 2 5.76 -23.40 3.61
CA SER A 2 4.80 -22.30 3.49
C SER A 2 4.53 -22.11 2.00
N GLY A 3 3.46 -22.71 1.49
CA GLY A 3 3.00 -22.42 0.14
C GLY A 3 2.54 -20.97 0.07
N GLU A 4 3.21 -20.14 -0.73
CA GLU A 4 2.73 -18.80 -1.06
C GLU A 4 1.28 -18.89 -1.56
N ARG A 5 0.36 -18.38 -0.77
CA ARG A 5 -1.07 -18.44 -1.05
C ARG A 5 -1.38 -17.38 -2.11
N LYS A 6 -1.24 -17.74 -3.40
CA LYS A 6 -1.65 -16.86 -4.51
C LYS A 6 -3.15 -16.58 -4.40
N ALA A 7 -3.52 -15.30 -4.33
CA ALA A 7 -4.92 -14.87 -4.38
C ALA A 7 -5.59 -15.44 -5.65
N LYS A 8 -6.84 -15.92 -5.53
CA LYS A 8 -7.57 -16.54 -6.65
C LYS A 8 -8.30 -15.53 -7.54
N ILE A 9 -8.27 -14.25 -7.17
CA ILE A 9 -8.77 -13.18 -8.03
C ILE A 9 -7.92 -13.15 -9.30
N LYS A 10 -8.56 -13.33 -10.46
CA LYS A 10 -7.88 -13.41 -11.75
C LYS A 10 -7.50 -12.03 -12.24
N GLU A 11 -6.45 -11.95 -13.04
CA GLU A 11 -6.07 -10.73 -13.75
C GLU A 11 -7.19 -10.19 -14.65
N SER A 12 -8.10 -11.06 -15.13
CA SER A 12 -9.28 -10.69 -15.91
C SER A 12 -10.42 -10.09 -15.08
N ALA A 13 -10.26 -9.90 -13.77
CA ALA A 13 -11.28 -9.30 -12.92
C ALA A 13 -11.63 -7.87 -13.38
N PRO A 14 -12.89 -7.44 -13.22
CA PRO A 14 -13.34 -6.12 -13.67
C PRO A 14 -12.75 -4.96 -12.85
N HIS A 15 -12.23 -5.26 -11.65
CA HIS A 15 -11.62 -4.29 -10.73
C HIS A 15 -10.13 -4.55 -10.57
N ARG A 16 -9.38 -3.47 -10.33
CA ARG A 16 -7.92 -3.50 -10.26
C ARG A 16 -7.42 -2.63 -9.12
N LEU A 17 -6.40 -3.07 -8.42
CA LEU A 17 -5.58 -2.25 -7.54
C LEU A 17 -4.15 -2.31 -8.05
N VAL A 18 -3.62 -1.20 -8.54
CA VAL A 18 -2.25 -1.11 -9.06
C VAL A 18 -1.35 -0.61 -7.94
N VAL A 19 -0.27 -1.34 -7.67
CA VAL A 19 0.73 -1.03 -6.63
C VAL A 19 2.13 -1.01 -7.24
N GLU A 20 3.08 -0.37 -6.56
CA GLU A 20 4.46 -0.25 -7.07
C GLU A 20 5.20 -1.58 -7.05
N GLY A 21 5.27 -2.25 -5.89
CA GLY A 21 6.09 -3.44 -5.68
C GLY A 21 5.32 -4.68 -5.22
N ILE A 22 6.06 -5.81 -5.21
CA ILE A 22 5.57 -7.09 -4.68
C ILE A 22 5.33 -7.02 -3.17
N ASP A 23 6.14 -6.25 -2.44
CA ASP A 23 5.99 -6.03 -1.00
C ASP A 23 4.67 -5.29 -0.71
N ASP A 24 4.29 -4.28 -1.50
CA ASP A 24 3.00 -3.58 -1.40
C ASP A 24 1.83 -4.51 -1.63
N GLN A 25 1.90 -5.31 -2.71
CA GLN A 25 0.84 -6.25 -3.08
C GLN A 25 0.52 -7.17 -1.91
N TRP A 26 1.53 -7.84 -1.36
CA TRP A 26 1.32 -8.77 -0.26
C TRP A 26 0.96 -8.06 1.04
N SER A 27 1.48 -6.86 1.28
CA SER A 27 1.13 -6.09 2.47
C SER A 27 -0.36 -5.72 2.49
N ILE A 28 -0.87 -5.21 1.37
CA ILE A 28 -2.29 -4.85 1.23
C ILE A 28 -3.19 -6.09 1.28
N ILE A 29 -2.85 -7.17 0.56
CA ILE A 29 -3.62 -8.43 0.60
C ILE A 29 -3.78 -8.92 2.05
N ASN A 30 -2.68 -8.93 2.80
CA ASN A 30 -2.68 -9.44 4.17
C ASN A 30 -3.38 -8.49 5.15
N LEU A 31 -3.27 -7.18 4.96
CA LEU A 31 -4.04 -6.20 5.72
C LEU A 31 -5.54 -6.38 5.47
N MET A 32 -5.99 -6.48 4.22
CA MET A 32 -7.40 -6.67 3.94
C MET A 32 -7.92 -8.03 4.41
N THR A 33 -7.09 -9.08 4.38
CA THR A 33 -7.42 -10.40 4.94
C THR A 33 -7.76 -10.31 6.43
N ARG A 34 -6.96 -9.55 7.19
CA ARG A 34 -7.22 -9.22 8.60
C ARG A 34 -8.55 -8.52 8.81
N HIS A 35 -8.99 -7.75 7.83
CA HIS A 35 -10.25 -7.00 7.84
C HIS A 35 -11.41 -7.74 7.16
N GLY A 36 -11.31 -9.07 7.08
CA GLY A 36 -12.39 -9.97 6.66
C GLY A 36 -12.49 -10.20 5.16
N TRP A 37 -11.49 -9.79 4.37
CA TRP A 37 -11.48 -10.08 2.93
C TRP A 37 -10.97 -11.49 2.66
N ASP A 38 -11.81 -12.33 2.06
CA ASP A 38 -11.42 -13.68 1.65
C ASP A 38 -10.98 -13.68 0.18
N TRP A 39 -9.67 -13.53 -0.06
CA TRP A 39 -9.09 -13.51 -1.40
C TRP A 39 -9.16 -14.86 -2.16
N ASP A 40 -9.59 -15.93 -1.48
CA ASP A 40 -9.90 -17.22 -2.11
C ASP A 40 -11.37 -17.33 -2.54
N ALA A 41 -12.25 -16.51 -1.95
CA ALA A 41 -13.64 -16.42 -2.34
C ALA A 41 -13.77 -15.68 -3.68
N ARG A 42 -14.66 -16.18 -4.54
CA ARG A 42 -15.00 -15.51 -5.81
C ARG A 42 -15.99 -14.38 -5.55
N VAL A 43 -15.49 -13.31 -4.97
CA VAL A 43 -16.27 -12.09 -4.71
C VAL A 43 -16.16 -11.16 -5.93
N PRO A 44 -17.27 -10.82 -6.63
CA PRO A 44 -17.20 -10.08 -7.89
C PRO A 44 -16.54 -8.70 -7.78
N TRP A 45 -16.65 -8.07 -6.61
CA TRP A 45 -16.16 -6.72 -6.39
C TRP A 45 -14.71 -6.65 -5.87
N TYR A 46 -14.04 -7.78 -5.64
CA TYR A 46 -12.64 -7.76 -5.21
C TYR A 46 -11.73 -7.40 -6.40
N PRO A 47 -10.78 -6.47 -6.21
CA PRO A 47 -9.81 -6.13 -7.23
C PRO A 47 -8.76 -7.21 -7.36
N TYR A 48 -8.25 -7.40 -8.58
CA TYR A 48 -6.93 -8.02 -8.72
C TYR A 48 -5.86 -6.99 -8.34
N VAL A 49 -4.99 -7.34 -7.41
CA VAL A 49 -3.86 -6.47 -7.03
C VAL A 49 -2.71 -6.73 -7.99
N SER A 50 -2.35 -5.77 -8.85
CA SER A 50 -1.30 -5.87 -9.85
C SER A 50 -0.07 -5.04 -9.48
N VAL A 51 1.12 -5.57 -9.75
CA VAL A 51 2.40 -4.88 -9.54
C VAL A 51 2.83 -4.18 -10.82
N ALA A 52 3.07 -2.87 -10.75
CA ALA A 52 3.52 -2.07 -11.90
C ALA A 52 5.06 -2.03 -12.03
N GLY A 53 5.78 -2.12 -10.90
CA GLY A 53 7.25 -2.15 -10.81
C GLY A 53 7.89 -0.85 -10.32
N SER A 54 7.24 0.29 -10.52
CA SER A 54 7.69 1.61 -10.06
C SER A 54 6.56 2.63 -10.10
N ASP A 55 6.71 3.72 -9.36
CA ASP A 55 5.89 4.91 -9.45
C ASP A 55 5.57 5.37 -10.88
N LYS A 56 6.60 5.50 -11.73
CA LYS A 56 6.46 5.93 -13.12
C LYS A 56 5.61 4.97 -13.93
N GLN A 57 5.74 3.67 -13.66
CA GLN A 57 4.94 2.65 -14.32
C GLN A 57 3.50 2.67 -13.83
N VAL A 58 3.25 2.92 -12.53
CA VAL A 58 1.88 3.12 -12.03
C VAL A 58 1.24 4.32 -12.74
N LEU A 59 1.92 5.46 -12.79
CA LEU A 59 1.43 6.67 -13.47
C LEU A 59 1.12 6.44 -14.95
N ALA A 60 2.01 5.70 -15.66
CA ALA A 60 1.84 5.42 -17.07
C ALA A 60 0.63 4.52 -17.39
N VAL A 61 0.24 3.63 -16.47
CA VAL A 61 -0.91 2.72 -16.69
C VAL A 61 -2.25 3.35 -16.31
N ILE A 62 -2.28 4.46 -15.56
CA ILE A 62 -3.52 5.13 -15.10
C ILE A 62 -4.54 5.30 -16.24
N PRO A 63 -4.20 5.95 -17.38
CA PRO A 63 -5.20 6.18 -18.43
C PRO A 63 -5.71 4.89 -19.08
N THR A 64 -4.91 3.84 -19.09
CA THR A 64 -5.24 2.57 -19.76
C THR A 64 -6.12 1.69 -18.86
N GLU A 65 -5.79 1.56 -17.57
CA GLU A 65 -6.59 0.82 -16.60
C GLU A 65 -7.96 1.49 -16.41
N LEU A 66 -8.02 2.82 -16.32
CA LEU A 66 -9.29 3.55 -16.16
C LEU A 66 -10.24 3.44 -17.37
N LYS A 67 -9.70 3.18 -18.58
CA LYS A 67 -10.52 2.89 -19.78
C LYS A 67 -11.05 1.46 -19.82
N SER A 68 -10.33 0.51 -19.24
CA SER A 68 -10.59 -0.93 -19.41
C SER A 68 -11.21 -1.62 -18.19
N ARG A 69 -11.19 -0.97 -17.02
CA ARG A 69 -11.71 -1.51 -15.76
C ARG A 69 -12.89 -0.70 -15.25
N VAL A 70 -13.70 -1.30 -14.40
CA VAL A 70 -14.85 -0.65 -13.76
C VAL A 70 -14.39 0.22 -12.60
N ARG A 71 -13.64 -0.35 -11.66
CA ARG A 71 -13.07 0.38 -10.52
C ARG A 71 -11.58 0.10 -10.47
N THR A 72 -10.77 1.15 -10.45
CA THR A 72 -9.32 1.02 -10.35
C THR A 72 -8.80 1.86 -9.21
N GLY A 73 -8.06 1.23 -8.30
CA GLY A 73 -7.26 1.91 -7.28
C GLY A 73 -5.80 1.97 -7.70
N PHE A 74 -5.12 3.05 -7.33
CA PHE A 74 -3.69 3.22 -7.49
C PHE A 74 -3.07 3.53 -6.12
N VAL A 75 -2.05 2.78 -5.74
CA VAL A 75 -1.26 3.02 -4.53
C VAL A 75 0.14 3.41 -4.95
N LEU A 76 0.60 4.56 -4.49
CA LEU A 76 1.88 5.14 -4.90
C LEU A 76 2.65 5.63 -3.67
N ASP A 77 3.97 5.44 -3.67
CA ASP A 77 4.87 6.04 -2.69
C ASP A 77 4.99 7.56 -2.92
N ALA A 78 5.22 8.32 -1.86
CA ALA A 78 5.46 9.76 -1.91
C ALA A 78 6.94 10.06 -1.58
N ASP A 79 7.87 9.48 -2.33
CA ASP A 79 9.32 9.49 -2.07
C ASP A 79 10.01 10.86 -2.06
N LEU A 80 9.45 11.86 -2.76
CA LEU A 80 10.00 13.22 -2.82
C LEU A 80 9.19 14.17 -1.95
N SER A 81 7.90 14.29 -2.25
CA SER A 81 6.88 14.97 -1.47
C SER A 81 5.51 14.40 -1.86
N ALA A 82 4.51 14.54 -0.98
CA ALA A 82 3.14 14.14 -1.30
C ALA A 82 2.54 15.06 -2.38
N GLU A 83 2.91 16.35 -2.37
CA GLU A 83 2.44 17.37 -3.30
C GLU A 83 2.92 17.12 -4.73
N ASP A 84 4.22 16.86 -4.94
CA ASP A 84 4.78 16.61 -6.28
C ASP A 84 4.24 15.30 -6.85
N ARG A 85 4.07 14.28 -5.99
CA ARG A 85 3.47 13.01 -6.40
C ARG A 85 2.00 13.21 -6.76
N TRP A 86 1.25 13.97 -5.97
CA TRP A 86 -0.14 14.30 -6.28
C TRP A 86 -0.28 15.04 -7.60
N ALA A 87 0.57 16.04 -7.88
CA ALA A 87 0.54 16.78 -9.15
C ALA A 87 0.75 15.83 -10.36
N SER A 88 1.63 14.85 -10.23
CA SER A 88 1.85 13.83 -11.27
C SER A 88 0.62 12.93 -11.47
N VAL A 89 -0.03 12.53 -10.38
CA VAL A 89 -1.27 11.75 -10.40
C VAL A 89 -2.42 12.58 -11.00
N GLU A 90 -2.56 13.85 -10.63
CA GLU A 90 -3.55 14.77 -11.15
C GLU A 90 -3.46 14.87 -12.69
N GLN A 91 -2.24 15.03 -13.20
CA GLN A 91 -2.00 15.06 -14.64
C GLN A 91 -2.46 13.76 -15.32
N ALA A 92 -2.11 12.59 -14.77
CA ALA A 92 -2.48 11.29 -15.33
C ALA A 92 -3.99 11.04 -15.28
N LEU A 93 -4.65 11.42 -14.19
CA LEU A 93 -6.12 11.34 -14.05
C LEU A 93 -6.84 12.28 -15.02
N THR A 94 -6.32 13.50 -15.20
CA THR A 94 -6.87 14.48 -16.15
C THR A 94 -6.79 13.96 -17.58
N LEU A 95 -5.66 13.35 -17.97
CA LEU A 95 -5.51 12.69 -19.27
C LEU A 95 -6.47 11.50 -19.45
N ALA A 96 -6.92 10.89 -18.36
CA ALA A 96 -7.93 9.84 -18.36
C ALA A 96 -9.38 10.37 -18.38
N GLY A 97 -9.58 11.70 -18.36
CA GLY A 97 -10.89 12.35 -18.39
C GLY A 97 -11.56 12.52 -17.02
N TYR A 98 -10.80 12.40 -15.93
CA TYR A 98 -11.28 12.68 -14.57
C TYR A 98 -10.99 14.13 -14.17
N GLN A 99 -11.68 14.61 -13.14
CA GLN A 99 -11.47 15.94 -12.55
C GLN A 99 -10.96 15.77 -11.11
N PRO A 100 -9.64 15.74 -10.90
CA PRO A 100 -9.08 15.56 -9.56
C PRO A 100 -9.22 16.84 -8.73
N PRO A 101 -9.32 16.75 -7.40
CA PRO A 101 -9.20 17.91 -6.52
C PRO A 101 -7.77 18.48 -6.53
N PRO A 102 -7.58 19.75 -6.12
CA PRO A 102 -6.27 20.38 -6.06
C PRO A 102 -5.32 19.73 -5.03
N ALA A 103 -5.84 18.93 -4.10
CA ALA A 103 -5.07 18.18 -3.12
C ALA A 103 -5.71 16.82 -2.87
N PRO A 104 -4.93 15.78 -2.50
CA PRO A 104 -5.49 14.47 -2.20
C PRO A 104 -6.36 14.53 -0.94
N SER A 105 -7.37 13.66 -0.89
CA SER A 105 -8.20 13.53 0.32
C SER A 105 -7.42 12.76 1.40
N PRO A 106 -7.41 13.22 2.67
CA PRO A 106 -6.73 12.53 3.78
C PRO A 106 -7.14 11.05 3.96
N GLY A 107 -8.41 10.74 3.67
CA GLY A 107 -8.96 9.37 3.70
C GLY A 107 -8.79 8.60 2.39
N GLY A 108 -7.91 9.04 1.50
CA GLY A 108 -7.78 8.53 0.14
C GLY A 108 -8.78 9.18 -0.82
N THR A 109 -8.33 9.47 -2.05
CA THR A 109 -9.15 10.12 -3.07
C THR A 109 -9.94 9.08 -3.85
N ILE A 110 -11.23 9.33 -4.10
CA ILE A 110 -12.08 8.53 -5.00
C ILE A 110 -12.82 9.49 -5.93
N LEU A 111 -12.67 9.28 -7.24
CA LEU A 111 -13.31 10.06 -8.29
C LEU A 111 -14.24 9.17 -9.10
N ARG A 112 -15.46 9.65 -9.36
CA ARG A 112 -16.40 9.00 -10.26
C ARG A 112 -16.12 9.41 -11.70
N SER A 113 -16.30 8.48 -12.61
CA SER A 113 -16.26 8.76 -14.04
C SER A 113 -17.47 9.58 -14.45
N ALA A 114 -17.25 10.62 -15.25
CA ALA A 114 -18.34 11.41 -15.83
C ALA A 114 -19.05 10.68 -16.99
N THR A 115 -18.44 9.62 -17.53
CA THR A 115 -18.91 8.93 -18.74
C THR A 115 -19.35 7.48 -18.49
N ARG A 116 -19.15 6.96 -17.28
CA ARG A 116 -19.44 5.57 -16.91
C ARG A 116 -20.06 5.53 -15.51
N ASP A 117 -21.31 5.09 -15.42
CA ASP A 117 -22.11 5.11 -14.18
C ASP A 117 -21.44 4.39 -12.99
N ASP A 118 -20.67 3.33 -13.27
CA ASP A 118 -19.94 2.51 -12.28
C ASP A 118 -18.42 2.76 -12.27
N GLY A 119 -17.94 3.66 -13.13
CA GLY A 119 -16.53 3.97 -13.29
C GLY A 119 -15.97 4.72 -12.09
N CYS A 120 -14.96 4.17 -11.40
CA CYS A 120 -14.26 4.88 -10.31
C CYS A 120 -12.74 4.79 -10.44
N ALA A 121 -12.07 5.91 -10.15
CA ALA A 121 -10.65 5.99 -9.92
C ALA A 121 -10.39 6.27 -8.43
N GLY A 122 -9.66 5.40 -7.75
CA GLY A 122 -9.19 5.63 -6.39
C GLY A 122 -7.69 5.85 -6.36
N VAL A 123 -7.22 6.74 -5.50
CA VAL A 123 -5.80 6.97 -5.25
C VAL A 123 -5.52 6.96 -3.76
N TRP A 124 -4.48 6.22 -3.39
CA TRP A 124 -3.83 6.31 -2.08
C TRP A 124 -2.37 6.69 -2.27
N LEU A 125 -1.93 7.78 -1.66
CA LEU A 125 -0.50 8.11 -1.57
C LEU A 125 0.03 7.63 -0.22
N MET A 126 1.08 6.82 -0.24
CA MET A 126 1.71 6.37 0.99
C MET A 126 2.41 7.55 1.70
N PRO A 127 2.51 7.50 3.04
CA PRO A 127 1.86 6.50 3.89
C PRO A 127 0.38 6.83 4.18
N ASP A 128 -0.02 8.10 4.13
CA ASP A 128 -1.24 8.62 4.76
C ASP A 128 -1.99 9.69 3.93
N ASN A 129 -1.69 9.78 2.63
CA ASN A 129 -2.16 10.77 1.66
C ASN A 129 -1.68 12.21 1.87
N GLN A 130 -0.83 12.49 2.86
CA GLN A 130 -0.45 13.85 3.24
C GLN A 130 1.05 14.03 3.41
N SER A 131 1.70 13.01 3.96
CA SER A 131 3.11 13.01 4.29
C SER A 131 3.91 12.40 3.16
N LYS A 132 5.17 12.83 3.07
CA LYS A 132 6.20 12.12 2.32
C LYS A 132 6.44 10.74 2.95
N GLY A 133 6.59 9.70 2.14
CA GLY A 133 6.99 8.38 2.61
C GLY A 133 6.53 7.26 1.69
N LYS A 134 6.78 6.03 2.13
CA LYS A 134 6.54 4.81 1.36
C LYS A 134 5.82 3.76 2.19
N LEU A 135 5.61 2.58 1.62
CA LEU A 135 5.01 1.45 2.35
C LEU A 135 5.64 1.21 3.72
N GLU A 136 6.96 1.27 3.83
CA GLU A 136 7.62 1.04 5.12
C GLU A 136 7.23 2.09 6.17
N ASP A 137 7.02 3.35 5.79
CA ASP A 137 6.50 4.38 6.70
C ASP A 137 5.07 4.08 7.14
N PHE A 138 4.24 3.55 6.24
CA PHE A 138 2.90 3.08 6.57
C PHE A 138 2.96 1.92 7.58
N LEU A 139 3.81 0.91 7.33
CA LEU A 139 3.96 -0.25 8.21
C LEU A 139 4.52 0.12 9.59
N ALA A 140 5.48 1.04 9.66
CA ALA A 140 6.02 1.52 10.93
C ALA A 140 4.93 2.15 11.81
N GLN A 141 3.97 2.86 11.21
CA GLN A 141 2.82 3.42 11.94
C GLN A 141 1.82 2.36 12.41
N LEU A 142 1.90 1.14 11.88
CA LEU A 142 1.10 0.01 12.37
C LEU A 142 1.81 -0.77 13.48
N ILE A 143 3.02 -0.41 13.90
CA ILE A 143 3.66 -1.04 15.06
C ILE A 143 2.90 -0.60 16.32
N PRO A 144 2.50 -1.52 17.22
CA PRO A 144 1.73 -1.17 18.42
C PRO A 144 2.41 -0.08 19.24
N ALA A 145 1.65 0.94 19.65
CA ALA A 145 2.14 1.98 20.53
C ALA A 145 2.66 1.36 21.84
N GLY A 146 3.91 1.65 22.18
CA GLY A 146 4.58 1.08 23.37
C GLY A 146 5.15 -0.32 23.18
N ASP A 147 5.25 -0.85 21.94
CA ASP A 147 6.01 -2.08 21.69
C ASP A 147 7.45 -1.91 22.21
N PRO A 148 7.88 -2.73 23.19
CA PRO A 148 9.15 -2.50 23.87
C PRO A 148 10.34 -2.79 22.95
N CYS A 149 10.16 -3.63 21.93
CA CYS A 149 11.21 -4.05 21.02
C CYS A 149 11.45 -3.03 19.90
N TRP A 150 10.46 -2.20 19.55
CA TRP A 150 10.60 -1.25 18.45
C TRP A 150 11.74 -0.22 18.68
N PRO A 151 11.83 0.50 19.81
CA PRO A 151 12.96 1.40 20.06
C PRO A 151 14.33 0.70 20.04
N TRP A 152 14.38 -0.56 20.49
CA TRP A 152 15.61 -1.36 20.44
C TRP A 152 16.01 -1.71 19.01
N ALA A 153 15.05 -2.00 18.12
CA ALA A 153 15.32 -2.32 16.74
C ALA A 153 15.88 -1.09 16.00
N GLN A 154 15.32 0.08 16.26
CA GLN A 154 15.83 1.35 15.75
C GLN A 154 17.26 1.62 16.24
N LYS A 155 17.49 1.45 17.54
CA LYS A 155 18.83 1.62 18.13
C LYS A 155 19.84 0.63 17.58
N ALA A 156 19.48 -0.66 17.48
CA ALA A 156 20.37 -1.70 16.97
C ALA A 156 20.72 -1.46 15.49
N THR A 157 19.74 -1.02 14.69
CA THR A 157 19.95 -0.65 13.29
C THR A 157 20.91 0.53 13.16
N GLU A 158 20.74 1.56 14.00
CA GLU A 158 21.65 2.71 14.02
C GLU A 158 23.06 2.33 14.51
N ASP A 159 23.18 1.54 15.58
CA ASP A 159 24.48 1.07 16.07
C ASP A 159 25.19 0.20 15.01
N ALA A 160 24.47 -0.65 14.28
CA ALA A 160 25.02 -1.43 13.18
C ALA A 160 25.54 -0.54 12.04
N ARG A 161 24.81 0.53 11.70
CA ARG A 161 25.22 1.52 10.68
C ARG A 161 26.49 2.26 11.12
N VAL A 162 26.47 2.85 12.32
CA VAL A 162 27.53 3.76 12.79
C VAL A 162 28.79 3.02 13.25
N ARG A 163 28.65 1.91 13.97
CA ARG A 163 29.79 1.21 14.59
C ARG A 163 30.34 0.08 13.74
N HIS A 164 29.50 -0.50 12.89
CA HIS A 164 29.84 -1.71 12.14
C HIS A 164 29.71 -1.54 10.62
N ALA A 165 29.47 -0.31 10.15
CA ALA A 165 29.39 0.03 8.72
C ALA A 165 28.42 -0.87 7.96
N ALA A 166 27.24 -1.15 8.56
CA ALA A 166 26.19 -1.92 7.90
C ALA A 166 25.88 -1.31 6.50
N PRO A 167 25.79 -2.13 5.44
CA PRO A 167 25.87 -1.65 4.05
C PRO A 167 24.55 -1.10 3.48
N PHE A 168 23.49 -0.98 4.29
CA PHE A 168 22.20 -0.49 3.79
C PHE A 168 22.27 1.02 3.50
N ALA A 169 21.55 1.46 2.46
CA ALA A 169 21.47 2.88 2.12
C ALA A 169 20.53 3.62 3.09
N GLU A 170 20.74 4.93 3.29
CA GLU A 170 19.89 5.72 4.20
C GLU A 170 18.40 5.68 3.83
N LYS A 171 18.08 5.63 2.53
CA LYS A 171 16.70 5.45 2.03
C LYS A 171 16.03 4.14 2.45
N ASP A 172 16.83 3.13 2.81
CA ASP A 172 16.39 1.81 3.23
C ASP A 172 16.48 1.64 4.76
N ARG A 173 16.80 2.72 5.50
CA ARG A 173 16.91 2.69 6.96
C ARG A 173 15.64 2.16 7.63
N ILE A 174 14.48 2.74 7.30
CA ILE A 174 13.21 2.30 7.89
C ILE A 174 12.91 0.82 7.56
N LYS A 175 13.29 0.37 6.37
CA LYS A 175 13.20 -1.03 5.96
C LYS A 175 14.08 -1.92 6.84
N ALA A 176 15.32 -1.51 7.11
CA ALA A 176 16.21 -2.22 8.02
C ALA A 176 15.69 -2.24 9.46
N GLU A 177 15.14 -1.14 9.96
CA GLU A 177 14.53 -1.05 11.30
C GLU A 177 13.37 -2.04 11.44
N ILE A 178 12.41 -2.05 10.50
CA ILE A 178 11.27 -2.95 10.54
C ILE A 178 11.72 -4.41 10.41
N HIS A 179 12.64 -4.74 9.51
CA HIS A 179 13.14 -6.12 9.39
C HIS A 179 13.88 -6.59 10.65
N THR A 180 14.64 -5.71 11.30
CA THR A 180 15.29 -6.01 12.58
C THR A 180 14.27 -6.28 13.66
N TRP A 181 13.23 -5.46 13.75
CA TRP A 181 12.13 -5.67 14.69
C TRP A 181 11.36 -6.98 14.41
N LEU A 182 11.09 -7.27 13.12
CA LEU A 182 10.44 -8.51 12.69
C LEU A 182 11.26 -9.76 13.04
N ALA A 183 12.59 -9.67 13.03
CA ALA A 183 13.48 -10.76 13.42
C ALA A 183 13.36 -11.14 14.91
N TRP A 184 12.76 -10.29 15.75
CA TRP A 184 12.55 -10.55 17.17
C TRP A 184 11.11 -10.98 17.51
N ARG A 185 10.24 -11.13 16.50
CA ARG A 185 8.86 -11.59 16.68
C ARG A 185 8.78 -13.11 16.74
N GLU A 186 7.63 -13.62 17.19
CA GLU A 186 7.34 -15.05 17.37
C GLU A 186 7.65 -15.88 16.12
N ALA A 187 7.43 -15.32 14.92
CA ALA A 187 7.84 -15.90 13.65
C ALA A 187 8.93 -15.02 13.00
N PRO A 188 10.22 -15.23 13.31
CA PRO A 188 11.30 -14.42 12.78
C PRO A 188 11.52 -14.66 11.28
N GLY A 189 12.02 -13.63 10.57
CA GLY A 189 12.42 -13.73 9.17
C GLY A 189 11.27 -13.71 8.16
N GLN A 190 10.05 -13.34 8.58
CA GLN A 190 8.93 -13.20 7.66
C GLN A 190 9.06 -11.96 6.76
N PRO A 191 8.76 -12.07 5.44
CA PRO A 191 8.60 -10.92 4.56
C PRO A 191 7.47 -9.99 5.05
N PHE A 192 7.51 -8.71 4.70
CA PHE A 192 6.53 -7.70 5.16
C PHE A 192 5.08 -8.14 5.03
N GLY A 193 4.71 -8.64 3.86
CA GLY A 193 3.36 -9.14 3.62
C GLY A 193 2.94 -10.20 4.64
N THR A 194 3.81 -11.18 4.91
CA THR A 194 3.49 -12.26 5.85
C THR A 194 3.49 -11.77 7.30
N ALA A 195 4.38 -10.85 7.66
CA ALA A 195 4.42 -10.26 8.99
C ALA A 195 3.12 -9.51 9.36
N ILE A 196 2.45 -8.90 8.38
CA ILE A 196 1.11 -8.32 8.56
C ILE A 196 0.11 -9.39 8.97
N THR A 197 0.27 -10.67 8.61
CA THR A 197 -0.61 -11.78 9.07
C THR A 197 -0.23 -12.39 10.43
N ALA A 198 0.98 -12.17 10.94
CA ALA A 198 1.52 -12.79 12.17
C ALA A 198 1.24 -12.03 13.49
N ARG A 199 0.17 -11.24 13.54
CA ARG A 199 -0.31 -10.35 14.62
C ARG A 199 0.72 -9.33 15.12
N ALA A 200 1.81 -9.13 14.40
CA ALA A 200 2.87 -8.20 14.78
C ALA A 200 2.40 -6.74 14.72
N PHE A 201 1.64 -6.38 13.68
CA PHE A 201 1.14 -5.02 13.47
C PHE A 201 -0.28 -4.81 14.03
N ALA A 202 -0.50 -3.65 14.66
CA ALA A 202 -1.78 -3.07 15.05
C ALA A 202 -2.61 -2.70 13.81
N HIS A 203 -3.20 -3.72 13.20
CA HIS A 203 -4.08 -3.63 12.03
C HIS A 203 -5.34 -2.77 12.24
N ASP A 204 -5.68 -2.39 13.47
CA ASP A 204 -6.84 -1.60 13.88
C ASP A 204 -6.48 -0.16 14.29
N GLY A 205 -5.24 0.28 14.07
CA GLY A 205 -4.85 1.68 14.20
C GLY A 205 -5.59 2.59 13.22
N ALA A 206 -5.73 3.87 13.56
CA ALA A 206 -6.50 4.84 12.78
C ALA A 206 -6.07 4.92 11.30
N LEU A 207 -4.76 4.85 11.02
CA LEU A 207 -4.23 4.86 9.65
C LEU A 207 -4.61 3.59 8.87
N ALA A 208 -4.47 2.41 9.48
CA ALA A 208 -4.90 1.16 8.86
C ALA A 208 -6.40 1.15 8.59
N LEU A 209 -7.21 1.62 9.55
CA LEU A 209 -8.66 1.72 9.39
C LEU A 209 -9.05 2.72 8.29
N SER A 210 -8.32 3.83 8.14
CA SER A 210 -8.50 4.78 7.05
C SER A 210 -8.24 4.13 5.69
N PHE A 211 -7.13 3.40 5.53
CA PHE A 211 -6.82 2.66 4.31
C PHE A 211 -7.87 1.59 4.00
N VAL A 212 -8.30 0.84 5.02
CA VAL A 212 -9.34 -0.19 4.89
C VAL A 212 -10.67 0.43 4.49
N ALA A 213 -11.04 1.57 5.06
CA ALA A 213 -12.25 2.30 4.71
C ALA A 213 -12.21 2.77 3.25
N TRP A 214 -11.07 3.29 2.79
CA TRP A 214 -10.84 3.66 1.40
C TRP A 214 -10.99 2.46 0.45
N MET A 215 -10.33 1.33 0.74
CA MET A 215 -10.45 0.09 -0.03
C MET A 215 -11.89 -0.39 -0.12
N LYS A 216 -12.63 -0.34 1.00
CA LYS A 216 -14.05 -0.71 1.03
C LYS A 216 -14.89 0.25 0.21
N ALA A 217 -14.74 1.56 0.38
CA ALA A 217 -15.50 2.57 -0.36
C ALA A 217 -15.25 2.51 -1.88
N LEU A 218 -14.02 2.17 -2.29
CA LEU A 218 -13.66 2.09 -3.69
C LEU A 218 -14.22 0.85 -4.38
N PHE A 219 -14.18 -0.31 -3.71
CA PHE A 219 -14.49 -1.58 -4.36
C PHE A 219 -15.80 -2.20 -3.91
N GLN A 220 -16.17 -2.10 -2.63
CA GLN A 220 -17.41 -2.69 -2.14
C GLN A 220 -18.61 -1.82 -2.57
N PRO A 221 -19.68 -2.45 -3.08
CA PRO A 221 -20.92 -1.76 -3.43
C PRO A 221 -21.71 -1.29 -2.19
#